data_AF-A0A2G1BQC7-F1
#
_entry.id   AF-A0A2G1BQC7-F1
#
_cell.length_a   1.000
_cell.length_b   1.000
_cell.length_c   1.000
_cell.angle_alpha   90.00
_cell.angle_beta   90.00
_cell.angle_gamma   90.00
#
_symmetry.space_group_name_H-M   'P 1'
#
loop_
_entity.id
_entity.type
_entity.pdbx_description
1 polymer ?
#
loop_
_entity_poly.entity_id
_entity_poly.type
_entity_poly.pdbx_seq_one_letter_code
_entity_poly.pdbx_strand_id
1 'polypeptide(L)'
;MTLDGKPVEFFNESGRFGLEKMINAAQRKRLDNQLFELRWPQGASSVGVQLRIISNAATPAPAAPAAPVNSGNGPQAKPGALPSIIAGPDEAMANNNKQ
;
A
#
# COMPACT_ATOMS: atom_id res chain seq x y z
N MET A 1 -15.98 -27.19 -4.60
CA MET A 1 -16.46 -27.22 -5.99
C MET A 1 -17.96 -27.24 -5.91
N THR A 2 -18.62 -26.17 -6.34
CA THR A 2 -20.08 -26.18 -6.49
C THR A 2 -20.41 -27.31 -7.47
N LEU A 3 -21.42 -28.11 -7.17
CA LEU A 3 -21.74 -29.36 -7.87
C LEU A 3 -22.04 -29.18 -9.38
N ASP A 4 -22.14 -27.93 -9.84
CA ASP A 4 -22.47 -27.50 -11.21
C ASP A 4 -21.23 -27.14 -12.06
N GLY A 5 -20.01 -27.14 -11.50
CA GLY A 5 -18.77 -26.83 -12.23
C GLY A 5 -18.55 -25.34 -12.56
N LYS A 6 -19.50 -24.45 -12.27
CA LYS A 6 -19.31 -23.01 -12.39
C LYS A 6 -18.36 -22.46 -11.31
N PRO A 7 -17.40 -21.60 -11.66
CA PRO A 7 -16.59 -20.90 -10.67
C PRO A 7 -17.52 -20.00 -9.84
N VAL A 8 -17.45 -20.13 -8.52
CA VAL A 8 -18.15 -19.24 -7.59
C VAL A 8 -17.13 -18.25 -7.07
N GLU A 9 -17.39 -16.97 -7.31
CA GLU A 9 -16.57 -15.88 -6.82
C GLU A 9 -17.08 -15.47 -5.43
N PHE A 10 -16.26 -15.72 -4.40
CA PHE A 10 -16.58 -15.41 -3.00
C PHE A 10 -16.13 -14.00 -2.61
N PHE A 11 -15.16 -13.45 -3.33
CA PHE A 11 -14.55 -12.17 -3.00
C PHE A 11 -13.80 -11.58 -4.20
N ASN A 12 -14.08 -10.31 -4.53
CA ASN A 12 -13.41 -9.57 -5.60
C ASN A 12 -13.23 -8.10 -5.17
N GLU A 13 -12.16 -7.82 -4.42
CA GLU A 13 -11.79 -6.43 -4.08
C GLU A 13 -10.46 -6.09 -4.75
N SER A 14 -10.49 -5.09 -5.62
CA SER A 14 -9.32 -4.59 -6.33
C SER A 14 -8.46 -3.68 -5.44
N GLY A 15 -7.14 -3.77 -5.60
CA GLY A 15 -6.19 -2.84 -4.96
C GLY A 15 -5.51 -3.38 -3.70
N ARG A 16 -4.70 -2.52 -3.06
CA ARG A 16 -3.73 -2.90 -2.01
C ARG A 16 -4.37 -3.47 -0.73
N PHE A 17 -5.66 -3.24 -0.52
CA PHE A 17 -6.40 -3.67 0.67
C PHE A 17 -7.24 -4.94 0.44
N GLY A 18 -7.23 -5.51 -0.77
CA GLY A 18 -8.09 -6.65 -1.11
C GLY A 18 -7.86 -7.85 -0.20
N LEU A 19 -6.61 -8.18 0.12
CA LEU A 19 -6.28 -9.29 1.01
C LEU A 19 -6.74 -9.04 2.46
N GLU A 20 -6.58 -7.81 2.95
CA GLU A 20 -7.06 -7.44 4.29
C GLU A 20 -8.58 -7.55 4.35
N LYS A 21 -9.28 -7.00 3.36
CA LYS A 21 -10.74 -7.07 3.24
C LYS A 21 -11.22 -8.52 3.12
N MET A 22 -10.52 -9.37 2.37
CA MET A 22 -10.82 -10.80 2.22
C MET A 22 -10.74 -11.52 3.57
N ILE A 23 -9.67 -11.30 4.33
CA ILE A 23 -9.49 -11.91 5.65
C ILE A 23 -10.56 -11.41 6.63
N ASN A 24 -10.89 -10.12 6.59
CA ASN A 24 -11.93 -9.52 7.44
C ASN A 24 -13.35 -10.00 7.10
N ALA A 25 -13.62 -10.36 5.85
CA ALA A 25 -14.91 -10.92 5.42
C ALA A 25 -15.12 -12.38 5.87
N ALA A 26 -14.07 -13.06 6.35
CA ALA A 26 -14.14 -14.44 6.78
C ALA A 26 -14.51 -14.56 8.26
N GLN A 27 -15.19 -15.65 8.62
CA GLN A 27 -15.21 -16.11 10.00
C GLN A 27 -13.83 -16.67 10.36
N ARG A 28 -13.13 -16.00 11.27
CA ARG A 28 -11.78 -16.38 11.72
C ARG A 28 -11.83 -17.23 12.98
N LYS A 29 -11.26 -18.43 12.92
CA LYS A 29 -10.98 -19.28 14.07
C LYS A 29 -9.48 -19.43 14.24
N ARG A 30 -8.95 -19.16 15.44
CA ARG A 30 -7.54 -19.40 15.75
C ARG A 30 -7.33 -20.89 16.04
N LEU A 31 -6.29 -21.45 15.45
CA LEU A 31 -5.75 -22.77 15.75
C LEU A 31 -4.36 -22.60 16.39
N ASP A 32 -3.77 -23.71 16.79
CA ASP A 32 -2.42 -23.77 17.32
C ASP A 32 -1.35 -23.43 16.26
N ASN A 33 -0.13 -23.14 16.71
CA ASN A 33 1.04 -22.93 15.84
C ASN A 33 0.90 -21.84 14.76
N GLN A 34 0.30 -20.69 15.11
CA GLN A 34 0.05 -19.56 14.19
C GLN A 34 -0.82 -19.92 12.97
N LEU A 35 -1.62 -20.97 13.09
CA LEU A 35 -2.58 -21.37 12.08
C LEU A 35 -3.95 -20.77 12.40
N PHE A 36 -4.66 -20.34 11.37
CA PHE A 36 -6.00 -19.78 11.46
C PHE A 36 -6.86 -20.46 10.42
N GLU A 37 -8.07 -20.85 10.79
CA GLU A 37 -9.08 -21.30 9.85
C GLU A 37 -9.95 -20.09 9.49
N LEU A 38 -10.04 -19.83 8.19
CA LEU A 38 -10.90 -18.81 7.60
C LEU A 38 -12.05 -19.51 6.90
N ARG A 39 -13.29 -19.11 7.22
CA ARG A 39 -14.49 -19.66 6.59
C ARG A 39 -15.35 -18.55 6.01
N TRP A 40 -15.63 -18.62 4.71
CA TRP A 40 -16.58 -17.72 4.02
C TRP A 40 -17.87 -18.47 3.70
N PRO A 41 -18.98 -18.18 4.40
CA PRO A 41 -20.28 -18.71 4.03
C PRO A 41 -20.88 -17.91 2.87
N GLN A 42 -21.43 -18.59 1.86
CA GLN A 42 -22.18 -17.98 0.76
C GLN A 42 -23.42 -18.84 0.44
N GLY A 43 -24.57 -18.41 0.97
CA GLY A 43 -25.83 -19.15 0.85
C GLY A 43 -25.71 -20.57 1.41
N ALA A 44 -25.94 -21.57 0.56
CA ALA A 44 -25.84 -22.99 0.93
C ALA A 44 -24.41 -23.57 0.87
N SER A 45 -23.42 -22.79 0.45
CA SER A 45 -22.02 -23.23 0.30
C SER A 45 -21.11 -22.52 1.29
N SER A 46 -20.02 -23.17 1.70
CA SER A 46 -18.96 -22.52 2.49
C SER A 46 -17.59 -22.91 1.98
N VAL A 47 -16.67 -21.95 1.96
CA VAL A 47 -15.25 -22.20 1.65
C VAL A 47 -14.46 -22.09 2.94
N GLY A 48 -13.73 -23.16 3.28
CA GLY A 48 -12.79 -23.19 4.39
C GLY A 48 -11.35 -23.20 3.89
N VAL A 49 -10.50 -22.34 4.43
CA VAL A 49 -9.07 -22.26 4.11
C VAL A 49 -8.28 -22.15 5.41
N GLN A 50 -7.06 -22.72 5.44
CA GLN A 50 -6.11 -22.53 6.53
C GLN A 50 -5.06 -21.48 6.16
N LEU A 51 -4.94 -20.46 7.00
CA LEU A 51 -3.94 -19.39 6.93
C LEU A 51 -2.86 -19.63 7.97
N ARG A 52 -1.61 -19.81 7.54
CA ARG A 52 -0.44 -19.81 8.43
C ARG A 52 0.28 -18.48 8.31
N ILE A 53 0.46 -17.78 9.43
CA ILE A 53 1.24 -16.54 9.45
C ILE A 53 2.71 -16.90 9.67
N ILE A 54 3.55 -16.63 8.68
CA ILE A 54 5.01 -16.78 8.76
C ILE A 54 5.60 -15.38 8.68
N SER A 55 6.03 -14.84 9.82
CA SER A 55 6.75 -13.58 9.85
C SER A 55 8.20 -13.85 9.44
N ASN A 56 8.57 -13.47 8.21
CA ASN A 56 9.98 -13.28 7.89
C ASN A 56 10.31 -11.82 8.24
N ALA A 57 11.20 -11.59 9.20
CA ALA A 57 11.69 -10.25 9.46
C ALA A 57 12.53 -9.81 8.24
N ALA A 58 11.89 -9.20 7.25
CA ALA A 58 12.62 -8.44 6.24
C ALA A 58 13.24 -7.24 6.95
N THR A 59 14.55 -7.10 6.76
CA THR A 59 15.43 -6.03 7.22
C THR A 59 14.73 -4.67 7.14
N PRO A 60 14.85 -3.80 8.16
CA PRO A 60 14.27 -2.46 8.11
C PRO A 60 14.67 -1.76 6.81
N ALA A 61 13.73 -1.04 6.22
CA ALA A 61 13.99 -0.18 5.07
C ALA A 61 15.25 0.67 5.36
N PRO A 62 16.18 0.85 4.38
CA PRO A 62 17.34 1.68 4.59
C PRO A 62 16.88 3.05 5.10
N ALA A 63 17.38 3.45 6.27
CA ALA A 63 17.18 4.82 6.73
C ALA A 63 17.68 5.74 5.62
N ALA A 64 16.84 6.69 5.21
CA ALA A 64 17.22 7.72 4.26
C ALA A 64 18.53 8.37 4.76
N PRO A 65 19.54 8.55 3.91
CA PRO A 65 20.78 9.19 4.34
C PRO A 65 20.44 10.56 4.91
N ALA A 66 20.85 10.81 6.15
CA ALA A 66 20.79 12.12 6.75
C ALA A 66 21.62 13.06 5.87
N ALA A 67 20.97 14.03 5.23
CA ALA A 67 21.65 15.06 4.47
C ALA A 67 22.55 15.87 5.43
N PRO A 68 23.79 16.20 5.05
CA PRO A 68 24.63 17.07 5.86
C PRO A 68 23.96 18.44 5.99
N VAL A 69 23.74 18.85 7.24
CA VAL A 69 23.33 20.21 7.58
C VAL A 69 24.51 21.15 7.31
N ASN A 70 24.57 21.67 6.08
CA ASN A 70 25.45 22.77 5.75
C ASN A 70 24.72 24.08 6.04
N SER A 71 25.09 24.68 7.17
CA SER A 71 24.84 26.08 7.52
C SER A 71 25.25 26.99 6.36
N GLY A 72 24.27 27.56 5.67
CA GLY A 72 24.51 28.49 4.57
C GLY A 72 23.23 29.23 4.22
N ASN A 73 23.22 30.52 4.52
CA ASN A 73 22.11 31.46 4.38
C ASN A 73 21.62 31.56 2.92
N GLY A 74 20.50 30.91 2.57
CA GLY A 74 19.86 30.96 1.25
C GLY A 74 18.42 30.40 1.29
N PRO A 75 17.52 30.78 0.36
CA PRO A 75 16.08 30.57 0.50
C PRO A 75 15.71 29.09 0.66
N GLN A 76 14.99 28.78 1.74
CA GLN A 76 14.57 27.42 2.08
C GLN A 76 13.70 26.82 0.98
N ALA A 77 14.17 25.75 0.34
CA ALA A 77 13.35 24.90 -0.50
C ALA A 77 12.28 24.22 0.38
N LYS A 78 11.01 24.54 0.14
CA LYS A 78 9.88 23.85 0.77
C LYS A 78 9.89 22.37 0.36
N PRO A 79 9.59 21.44 1.28
CA PRO A 79 9.51 20.01 0.94
C PRO A 79 8.45 19.81 -0.15
N GLY A 80 8.87 19.36 -1.33
CA GLY A 80 7.99 19.09 -2.47
C GLY A 80 8.26 19.88 -3.75
N ALA A 81 9.13 20.89 -3.72
CA ALA A 81 9.54 21.57 -4.96
C ALA A 81 10.63 20.76 -5.68
N LEU A 82 10.31 20.27 -6.89
CA LEU A 82 11.28 19.60 -7.75
C LEU A 82 12.32 20.60 -8.27
N PRO A 83 13.59 20.20 -8.41
CA PRO A 83 14.63 21.11 -8.85
C PRO A 83 14.35 21.67 -10.25
N SER A 84 14.70 22.94 -10.44
CA SER A 84 14.39 23.74 -11.64
C SER A 84 14.99 23.22 -12.95
N ILE A 85 15.85 22.20 -12.90
CA ILE A 85 16.33 21.46 -14.07
C ILE A 85 15.21 20.64 -14.73
N ILE A 86 14.19 20.20 -13.96
CA ILE A 86 13.07 19.38 -14.46
C ILE A 86 11.84 20.25 -14.79
N ALA A 87 11.68 21.40 -14.13
CA ALA A 87 10.46 22.23 -14.27
C ALA A 87 10.39 23.06 -15.56
N GLY A 88 11.49 23.18 -16.32
CA GLY A 88 11.59 24.10 -17.45
C GLY A 88 11.58 25.58 -17.01
N PRO A 89 12.12 26.49 -17.83
CA PRO A 89 12.11 27.91 -17.50
C PRO A 89 10.67 28.45 -17.51
N ASP A 90 10.21 28.97 -16.38
CA ASP A 90 8.93 29.65 -16.23
C ASP A 90 8.99 31.02 -16.92
N GLU A 91 8.29 31.17 -18.05
CA GLU A 91 8.18 32.41 -18.84
C GLU A 91 7.33 33.51 -18.14
N ALA A 92 7.18 33.50 -16.81
CA ALA A 92 6.37 34.47 -16.07
C ALA A 92 7.17 35.68 -15.52
N MET A 93 8.38 35.96 -16.02
CA MET A 93 9.14 37.17 -15.68
C MET A 93 9.15 38.24 -16.80
N ALA A 94 8.34 38.09 -17.86
CA ALA A 94 8.33 39.01 -19.01
C ALA A 94 7.55 40.34 -18.80
N ASN A 95 6.99 40.62 -17.61
CA ASN A 95 5.94 41.65 -17.49
C ASN A 95 6.04 42.55 -16.25
N ASN A 96 7.21 42.83 -15.67
CA ASN A 96 7.27 43.92 -14.69
C ASN A 96 8.68 44.45 -14.45
N ASN A 97 9.05 45.55 -15.13
CA ASN A 97 9.42 46.81 -14.47
C ASN A 97 10.07 47.76 -15.49
N LYS A 98 9.24 48.68 -16.03
CA LYS A 98 9.71 50.00 -16.45
C LYS A 98 10.10 50.75 -15.17
N GLN A 99 11.37 51.16 -15.08
CA GLN A 99 11.77 52.46 -14.57
C GLN A 99 13.14 52.81 -15.15
#